data_AF-A0A2S6XHD2-F1
#
_entry.id   AF-A0A2S6XHD2-F1
#
_cell.length_a   1.000
_cell.length_b   1.000
_cell.length_c   1.000
_cell.angle_alpha   90.00
_cell.angle_beta   90.00
_cell.angle_gamma   90.00
#
_symmetry.space_group_name_H-M   'P 1'
#
loop_
_entity.id
_entity.type
_entity.pdbx_description
1 polymer ?
#
loop_
_entity_poly.entity_id
_entity_poly.type
_entity_poly.pdbx_seq_one_letter_code
_entity_poly.pdbx_strand_id
1 'polypeptide(L)' 'MSTPSLPDSELTGALKVDTGHYVATHHPAGNYPGGVVGLHYRFTLREGLIEGLVIEP' A
#
# COMPACT_ATOMS: atom_id res chain seq x y z
N MET A 1 18.89 -18.33 17.76
CA MET A 1 17.45 -18.07 17.54
C MET A 1 17.38 -16.80 16.72
N SER A 2 16.96 -16.88 15.45
CA SER A 2 16.76 -15.69 14.62
C SER A 2 15.34 -15.19 14.80
N THR A 3 15.19 -13.91 15.13
CA THR A 3 13.91 -13.20 15.11
C THR A 3 13.28 -13.31 13.72
N PRO A 4 12.00 -13.67 13.58
CA PRO A 4 11.33 -13.57 12.29
C PRO A 4 11.19 -12.08 11.95
N SER A 5 11.86 -11.62 10.89
CA SER A 5 11.57 -10.33 10.28
C SER A 5 10.17 -10.41 9.66
N LEU A 6 9.24 -9.59 10.14
CA LEU A 6 8.00 -9.33 9.42
C LEU A 6 8.37 -8.91 8.00
N PRO A 7 7.64 -9.36 6.96
CA PRO A 7 7.97 -8.96 5.61
C PRO A 7 7.86 -7.44 5.48
N ASP A 8 8.93 -6.81 5.01
CA ASP A 8 8.98 -5.36 4.77
C ASP A 8 7.97 -4.99 3.67
N SER A 9 6.97 -4.18 4.01
CA SER A 9 6.13 -3.52 3.02
C SER A 9 6.80 -2.20 2.65
N GLU A 10 7.36 -2.12 1.46
CA GLU A 10 8.02 -0.91 0.97
C GLU A 10 7.01 -0.03 0.22
N LEU A 11 6.92 1.25 0.59
CA LEU A 11 6.23 2.26 -0.22
C LEU A 11 7.10 2.57 -1.44
N THR A 12 6.70 2.11 -2.61
CA THR A 12 7.46 2.29 -3.86
C THR A 12 7.01 3.50 -4.66
N GLY A 13 5.86 4.09 -4.32
CA GLY A 13 5.41 5.33 -4.96
C GLY A 13 4.22 5.97 -4.27
N ALA A 14 4.16 7.30 -4.31
CA ALA A 14 3.02 8.07 -3.84
C ALA A 14 2.67 9.16 -4.87
N LEU A 15 1.40 9.24 -5.24
CA LEU A 15 0.86 10.23 -6.16
C LEU A 15 -0.31 10.94 -5.50
N LYS A 16 -0.24 12.27 -5.43
CA LYS A 16 -1.40 13.11 -5.13
C LYS A 16 -2.16 13.35 -6.43
N VAL A 17 -3.40 12.85 -6.52
CA VAL A 17 -4.25 12.97 -7.70
C VAL A 17 -4.99 14.31 -7.70
N ASP A 18 -5.49 14.73 -6.53
CA ASP A 18 -6.07 16.06 -6.30
C ASP A 18 -6.04 16.44 -4.80
N THR A 19 -6.79 17.46 -4.39
CA THR A 19 -6.84 17.98 -3.01
C THR A 19 -7.21 16.91 -1.97
N GLY A 20 -8.00 15.90 -2.32
CA GLY A 20 -8.43 14.82 -1.42
C GLY A 20 -7.95 13.42 -1.82
N HIS A 21 -7.49 13.20 -3.05
CA HIS A 21 -7.19 11.85 -3.53
C HIS A 21 -5.68 11.58 -3.58
N TYR A 22 -5.28 10.46 -2.98
CA TYR A 22 -3.90 10.00 -2.92
C TYR A 22 -3.81 8.53 -3.32
N VAL A 23 -2.82 8.18 -4.12
CA VAL A 23 -2.51 6.80 -4.49
C VAL A 23 -1.12 6.48 -3.95
N ALA A 24 -1.02 5.42 -3.15
CA ALA A 24 0.23 4.86 -2.67
C ALA A 24 0.40 3.46 -3.26
N THR A 25 1.55 3.18 -3.85
CA THR A 25 1.88 1.82 -4.31
C THR A 25 2.82 1.21 -3.29
N HIS A 26 2.44 0.05 -2.77
CA HIS A 26 3.30 -0.72 -1.88
C HIS A 26 3.67 -2.03 -2.53
N HIS A 27 4.90 -2.46 -2.26
CA HIS A 27 5.33 -3.81 -2.52
C HIS A 27 5.27 -4.57 -1.19
N PRO A 28 4.16 -5.26 -0.89
CA PRO A 28 4.12 -6.13 0.27
C PRO A 28 5.05 -7.32 0.02
N ALA A 29 6.11 -7.43 0.83
CA ALA A 29 6.78 -8.71 0.92
C ALA A 29 5.80 -9.74 1.54
N GLY A 30 5.80 -10.96 1.02
CA GLY A 30 4.96 -12.03 1.54
C GLY A 30 5.11 -13.31 0.74
N ASN A 31 4.99 -14.44 1.42
CA ASN A 31 4.99 -15.76 0.76
C ASN A 31 3.58 -16.04 0.24
N TYR A 32 3.18 -15.33 -0.83
CA TYR A 32 1.90 -15.58 -1.49
C TYR A 32 2.04 -16.75 -2.47
N PRO A 33 1.04 -17.63 -2.58
CA PRO A 33 1.01 -18.64 -3.63
C PRO A 33 1.04 -17.95 -5.00
N GLY A 34 2.19 -17.94 -5.67
CA GLY A 34 2.40 -17.23 -6.95
C GLY A 34 3.56 -16.24 -6.99
N GLY A 35 4.23 -15.97 -5.86
CA GLY A 35 5.38 -15.06 -5.79
C GLY A 35 5.04 -13.72 -5.15
N VAL A 36 5.69 -12.64 -5.60
CA VAL A 36 5.42 -11.31 -5.05
C VAL A 36 4.31 -10.61 -5.82
N VAL A 37 3.32 -10.06 -5.09
CA VAL A 37 2.23 -9.27 -5.65
C VAL A 37 2.49 -7.80 -5.36
N GLY A 38 2.45 -6.95 -6.39
CA GLY A 38 2.36 -5.50 -6.18
C GLY A 38 0.95 -5.18 -5.70
N LEU A 39 0.79 -4.33 -4.69
CA LEU A 39 -0.54 -3.86 -4.30
C LEU A 39 -0.63 -2.35 -4.46
N HIS A 40 -1.68 -1.93 -5.14
CA HIS A 40 -2.04 -0.53 -5.27
C HIS A 40 -3.02 -0.15 -4.15
N TYR A 41 -2.58 0.75 -3.27
CA TYR A 41 -3.40 1.33 -2.20
C TYR A 41 -3.90 2.70 -2.63
N ARG A 42 -5.20 2.88 -2.74
CA ARG A 42 -5.80 4.15 -3.16
C ARG A 42 -6.61 4.72 -2.02
N PHE A 43 -6.16 5.85 -1.50
CA PHE A 43 -6.78 6.58 -0.41
C PHE A 43 -7.61 7.75 -0.95
N THR A 44 -8.82 7.85 -0.46
CA THR A 44 -9.65 9.06 -0.57
C THR A 44 -9.63 9.74 0.78
N LEU A 45 -9.36 11.04 0.80
CA LEU A 45 -9.29 11.85 2.00
C LEU A 45 -10.41 12.90 1.99
N ARG A 46 -11.06 13.03 3.14
CA ARG A 46 -11.95 14.14 3.47
C ARG A 46 -11.47 14.79 4.74
N GLU A 47 -11.28 16.10 4.69
CA GLU A 47 -10.81 16.90 5.83
C GLU A 47 -9.46 16.39 6.42
N GLY A 48 -8.60 15.83 5.56
CA GLY A 48 -7.29 15.30 5.96
C GLY A 48 -7.32 13.92 6.60
N LEU A 49 -8.49 13.28 6.68
CA LEU A 49 -8.67 11.92 7.18
C LEU A 49 -9.02 10.96 6.04
N ILE A 50 -8.64 9.69 6.19
CA ILE A 50 -8.99 8.65 5.22
C ILE A 50 -10.49 8.38 5.33
N GLU A 51 -11.24 8.67 4.26
CA GLU A 51 -12.67 8.33 4.13
C GLU A 51 -12.89 7.03 3.35
N GLY A 52 -11.90 6.59 2.56
CA GLY A 52 -12.00 5.38 1.77
C GLY A 52 -10.64 4.83 1.36
N LEU A 53 -10.56 3.51 1.29
CA LEU A 53 -9.39 2.74 0.89
C LEU A 53 -9.81 1.66 -0.11
N VAL A 54 -9.18 1.65 -1.29
CA VAL A 54 -9.24 0.54 -2.25
C VAL A 54 -7.87 -0.13 -2.30
N ILE A 55 -7.88 -1.46 -2.26
CA ILE A 55 -6.68 -2.30 -2.41
C ILE A 55 -6.92 -3.19 -3.62
N GLU A 56 -6.07 -3.05 -4.64
CA GLU A 56 -6.15 -3.83 -5.88
C GLU A 56 -4.76 -4.40 -6.25
N PRO A 57 -4.70 -5.56 -6.94
CA PRO A 57 -3.45 -6.11 -7.46
C PRO A 57 -2.81 -5.24 -8.53
#